data_AF-A0A918Q7X6-F1
#
_entry.id   AF-A0A918Q7X6-F1
#
_cell.length_a   1.000
_cell.length_b   1.000
_cell.length_c   1.000
_cell.angle_alpha   90.00
_cell.angle_beta   90.00
_cell.angle_gamma   90.00
#
_symmetry.space_group_name_H-M   'P 1'
#
loop_
_entity.id
_entity.type
_entity.pdbx_description
1 polymer ?
#
loop_
_entity_poly.entity_id
_entity_poly.type
_entity_poly.pdbx_seq_one_letter_code
_entity_poly.pdbx_strand_id
1 'polypeptide(L)'
;MTSDPHTAESYTPQERRARLRAFADRMLDHLEDLAPPQDVPELERTVRIGLLIERLYARVDIAERRAPPPPLTPEQEAAEAAQRRAEHHAYWVDRVNGLRLMREAEEAKTLKPAPAPVPALAPPVYSDWTQDFEGYGDEDDDLIDDLSDEVTAPAPKPEPPLARVIDTQDPLRAPVQYWRPPERPDYGGG
;
A
#
# COMPACT_ATOMS: atom_id res chain seq x y z
N MET A 1 -6.77 -41.02 45.52
CA MET A 1 -6.41 -40.15 44.38
C MET A 1 -7.41 -39.02 44.37
N THR A 2 -7.06 -37.89 44.96
CA THR A 2 -7.93 -36.72 45.06
C THR A 2 -7.59 -35.82 43.88
N SER A 3 -8.40 -35.89 42.83
CA SER A 3 -8.30 -34.98 41.70
C SER A 3 -8.93 -33.66 42.14
N ASP A 4 -8.12 -32.63 42.39
CA ASP A 4 -8.63 -31.28 42.61
C ASP A 4 -9.41 -30.80 41.37
N PRO A 5 -10.66 -30.34 41.52
CA PRO A 5 -11.51 -29.90 40.41
C PRO A 5 -11.23 -28.43 40.03
N HIS A 6 -9.96 -28.04 39.93
CA HIS A 6 -9.61 -26.87 39.13
C HIS A 6 -9.56 -27.28 37.67
N THR A 7 -10.73 -27.51 37.09
CA THR A 7 -10.95 -27.41 35.65
C THR A 7 -10.47 -26.02 35.24
N ALA A 8 -9.23 -25.94 34.75
CA ALA A 8 -8.72 -24.77 34.08
C ALA A 8 -9.57 -24.59 32.82
N GLU A 9 -10.62 -23.78 32.92
CA GLU A 9 -11.33 -23.30 31.74
C GLU A 9 -10.29 -22.65 30.83
N SER A 10 -10.06 -23.27 29.67
CA SER A 10 -9.12 -22.79 28.68
C SER A 10 -9.65 -21.52 28.03
N TYR A 11 -9.45 -20.37 28.67
CA TYR A 11 -9.86 -19.08 28.12
C TYR A 11 -9.19 -18.83 26.77
N THR A 12 -9.96 -18.31 25.82
CA THR A 12 -9.39 -17.79 24.57
C THR A 12 -8.43 -16.62 24.88
N PRO A 13 -7.45 -16.32 23.99
CA PRO A 13 -6.59 -15.15 24.17
C PRO A 13 -7.38 -13.84 24.33
N GLN A 14 -8.54 -13.72 23.70
CA GLN A 14 -9.43 -12.57 23.84
C GLN A 14 -10.07 -12.50 25.23
N GLU A 15 -10.62 -13.61 25.73
CA GLU A 15 -11.19 -13.68 27.09
C GLU A 15 -10.15 -13.43 28.16
N ARG A 16 -8.93 -13.95 28.00
CA ARG A 16 -7.83 -13.67 28.95
C ARG A 16 -7.52 -12.18 29.03
N ARG A 17 -7.47 -11.49 27.89
CA ARG A 17 -7.24 -10.03 27.83
C ARG A 17 -8.38 -9.26 28.46
N ALA A 18 -9.63 -9.58 28.12
CA ALA A 18 -10.81 -8.95 28.69
C ALA A 18 -10.85 -9.11 30.22
N ARG A 19 -10.53 -10.30 30.73
CA ARG A 19 -10.47 -10.56 32.18
C ARG A 19 -9.34 -9.82 32.87
N LEU A 20 -8.16 -9.73 32.25
CA LEU A 20 -7.04 -8.96 32.78
C LEU A 20 -7.37 -7.46 32.82
N ARG A 21 -8.04 -6.95 31.80
CA ARG A 21 -8.52 -5.55 31.75
C ARG A 21 -9.54 -5.29 32.86
N ALA A 22 -10.58 -6.11 32.95
CA ALA A 22 -11.60 -6.02 34.00
C ALA A 22 -11.02 -6.17 35.42
N PHE A 23 -9.94 -6.94 35.58
CA PHE A 23 -9.23 -7.01 36.84
C PHE A 23 -8.47 -5.73 37.17
N ALA A 24 -7.79 -5.13 36.18
CA ALA A 24 -7.13 -3.84 36.33
C ALA A 24 -8.13 -2.70 36.59
N ASP A 25 -9.29 -2.71 35.94
CA ASP A 25 -10.38 -1.76 36.17
C ASP A 25 -10.82 -1.80 37.65
N ARG A 26 -11.14 -3.00 38.18
CA ARG A 26 -11.49 -3.16 39.60
C ARG A 26 -10.39 -2.72 40.57
N MET A 27 -9.12 -2.93 40.21
CA MET A 27 -8.00 -2.44 41.02
C MET A 27 -7.93 -0.91 41.04
N LEU A 28 -8.26 -0.27 39.93
CA LEU A 28 -8.30 1.18 39.81
C LEU A 28 -9.45 1.75 40.63
N ASP A 29 -10.65 1.18 40.52
CA ASP A 29 -11.81 1.56 41.35
C ASP A 29 -11.46 1.48 42.84
N HIS A 30 -10.84 0.39 43.27
CA HIS A 30 -10.39 0.24 44.65
C HIS A 30 -9.33 1.25 45.08
N LEU A 31 -8.50 1.75 44.16
CA LEU A 31 -7.49 2.76 44.45
C LEU A 31 -8.12 4.15 44.60
N GLU A 32 -9.17 4.45 43.83
CA GLU A 32 -9.95 5.70 43.95
C GLU A 32 -10.70 5.78 45.29
N ASP A 33 -11.14 4.64 45.81
CA ASP A 33 -11.81 4.53 47.12
C ASP A 33 -10.86 4.67 48.33
N LEU A 34 -9.54 4.66 48.12
CA LEU A 34 -8.57 4.77 49.22
C LEU A 34 -8.54 6.20 49.78
N ALA A 35 -8.47 6.28 51.11
CA ALA A 35 -8.17 7.55 51.77
C ALA A 35 -6.81 8.10 51.29
N PRO A 36 -6.63 9.43 51.23
CA PRO A 36 -5.34 10.02 50.91
C PRO A 36 -4.25 9.51 51.87
N PRO A 37 -3.06 9.15 51.36
CA PRO A 37 -1.97 8.65 52.20
C PRO A 37 -1.57 9.73 53.22
N GLN A 38 -1.40 9.33 54.48
CA GLN A 38 -1.08 10.25 55.58
C GLN A 38 0.42 10.39 55.81
N ASP A 39 1.22 9.45 55.30
CA ASP A 39 2.67 9.45 55.42
C ASP A 39 3.39 8.99 54.15
N VAL A 40 4.73 9.11 54.17
CA VAL A 40 5.58 8.75 53.02
C VAL A 40 5.52 7.24 52.70
N PRO A 41 5.60 6.31 53.67
CA PRO A 41 5.42 4.88 53.38
C PRO A 41 4.10 4.52 52.70
N GLU A 42 2.97 5.11 53.12
CA GLU A 42 1.66 4.92 52.50
C GLU A 42 1.62 5.49 51.08
N LEU A 43 2.23 6.66 50.87
CA LEU A 43 2.37 7.24 49.54
C LEU A 43 3.15 6.31 48.61
N GLU A 44 4.31 5.81 49.04
CA GLU A 44 5.12 4.87 48.25
C GLU A 44 4.35 3.58 47.91
N ARG A 45 3.57 3.07 48.86
CA ARG A 45 2.71 1.90 48.63
C ARG A 45 1.67 2.18 47.56
N THR A 46 0.99 3.32 47.65
CA THR A 46 -0.06 3.73 46.69
C THR A 46 0.52 3.91 45.30
N VAL A 47 1.68 4.58 45.18
CA VAL A 47 2.40 4.72 43.91
C VAL A 47 2.80 3.36 43.34
N ARG A 48 3.29 2.44 44.17
CA ARG A 48 3.65 1.08 43.73
C ARG A 48 2.44 0.32 43.19
N ILE A 49 1.28 0.46 43.83
CA ILE A 49 0.02 -0.15 43.33
C ILE A 49 -0.36 0.47 41.99
N GLY A 50 -0.34 1.80 41.87
CA GLY A 50 -0.61 2.50 40.60
C GLY A 50 0.29 2.02 39.45
N LEU A 51 1.60 1.88 39.69
CA LEU A 51 2.54 1.34 38.70
C LEU A 51 2.25 -0.12 38.32
N LEU A 52 1.75 -0.94 39.26
CA LEU A 52 1.36 -2.31 38.95
C LEU A 52 0.11 -2.36 38.06
N ILE A 53 -0.88 -1.49 38.34
CA ILE A 53 -2.09 -1.34 37.52
C ILE A 53 -1.71 -0.88 36.10
N GLU A 54 -0.85 0.14 35.97
CA GLU A 54 -0.37 0.63 34.68
C GLU A 54 0.33 -0.48 33.87
N ARG A 55 1.19 -1.28 34.52
CA ARG A 55 1.84 -2.43 33.89
C ARG A 55 0.85 -3.49 33.41
N LEU A 56 -0.28 -3.68 34.09
CA LEU A 56 -1.32 -4.60 33.63
C LEU A 56 -1.96 -4.09 32.35
N TYR A 57 -2.35 -2.81 32.29
CA TYR A 57 -2.88 -2.20 31.06
C TYR A 57 -1.86 -2.27 29.92
N ALA A 58 -0.61 -1.91 30.16
CA ALA A 58 0.43 -1.97 29.14
C ALA A 58 0.58 -3.39 28.54
N ARG A 59 0.49 -4.43 29.38
CA ARG A 59 0.53 -5.83 28.92
C ARG A 59 -0.70 -6.20 28.09
N VAL A 60 -1.88 -5.75 28.50
CA VAL A 60 -3.12 -5.97 27.76
C VAL A 60 -3.06 -5.27 26.40
N ASP A 61 -2.66 -4.00 26.36
CA ASP A 61 -2.56 -3.22 25.14
C ASP A 61 -1.52 -3.78 24.17
N ILE A 62 -0.36 -4.23 24.66
CA ILE A 62 0.64 -4.93 23.83
C ILE A 62 0.04 -6.22 23.24
N ALA A 63 -0.72 -6.97 24.04
CA ALA A 63 -1.36 -8.19 23.59
C ALA A 63 -2.53 -7.93 22.62
N GLU A 64 -3.21 -6.79 22.71
CA GLU A 64 -4.22 -6.32 21.76
C GLU A 64 -3.59 -5.94 20.42
N ARG A 65 -2.52 -5.15 20.43
CA ARG A 65 -1.78 -4.75 19.23
C ARG A 65 -1.16 -5.92 18.47
N ARG A 66 -0.82 -7.01 19.18
CA ARG A 66 -0.25 -8.23 18.59
C ARG A 66 -1.30 -9.23 18.12
N ALA A 67 -2.59 -9.01 18.42
CA ALA A 67 -3.59 -9.93 17.94
C ALA A 67 -3.84 -9.75 16.45
N PRO A 68 -4.15 -10.85 15.75
CA PRO A 68 -4.65 -10.76 14.40
C PRO A 68 -5.92 -9.91 14.39
N PRO A 69 -6.15 -9.10 13.34
CA PRO A 69 -7.38 -8.35 13.21
C PRO A 69 -8.57 -9.32 13.24
N PRO A 70 -9.72 -8.90 13.81
CA PRO A 70 -10.92 -9.70 13.75
C PRO A 70 -11.27 -9.98 12.27
N PRO A 71 -11.85 -11.16 11.96
CA PRO A 71 -12.34 -11.41 10.62
C PRO A 71 -13.36 -10.34 10.26
N LEU A 72 -13.20 -9.75 9.08
CA LEU A 72 -14.12 -8.75 8.57
C LEU A 72 -15.50 -9.39 8.37
N THR A 73 -16.53 -8.63 8.66
CA THR A 73 -17.89 -9.02 8.25
C THR A 73 -17.99 -8.94 6.73
N PRO A 74 -18.87 -9.72 6.07
CA PRO A 74 -19.03 -9.67 4.62
C PRO A 74 -19.35 -8.26 4.09
N GLU A 75 -20.04 -7.45 4.89
CA GLU A 75 -20.31 -6.03 4.58
C GLU A 75 -19.02 -5.19 4.58
N GLN A 76 -18.15 -5.39 5.56
CA GLN A 76 -16.85 -4.71 5.63
C GLN A 76 -15.91 -5.16 4.51
N GLU A 77 -15.89 -6.46 4.19
CA GLU A 77 -15.10 -6.97 3.06
C GLU A 77 -15.57 -6.35 1.73
N ALA A 78 -16.89 -6.25 1.53
CA ALA A 78 -17.46 -5.60 0.36
C ALA A 78 -17.11 -4.11 0.29
N ALA A 79 -17.13 -3.40 1.43
CA ALA A 79 -16.74 -2.01 1.51
C ALA A 79 -15.24 -1.80 1.20
N GLU A 80 -14.36 -2.60 1.79
CA GLU A 80 -12.92 -2.55 1.49
C GLU A 80 -12.61 -2.93 0.05
N ALA A 81 -13.33 -3.91 -0.51
CA ALA A 81 -13.19 -4.27 -1.92
C ALA A 81 -13.67 -3.14 -2.85
N ALA A 82 -14.78 -2.49 -2.51
CA ALA A 82 -15.28 -1.34 -3.25
C ALA A 82 -14.30 -0.15 -3.19
N GLN A 83 -13.76 0.14 -2.00
CA GLN A 83 -12.75 1.18 -1.81
C GLN A 83 -11.49 0.87 -2.63
N ARG A 84 -10.95 -0.35 -2.55
CA ARG A 84 -9.79 -0.76 -3.36
C ARG A 84 -10.04 -0.63 -4.85
N ARG A 85 -11.24 -0.98 -5.34
CA ARG A 85 -11.63 -0.78 -6.74
C ARG A 85 -11.69 0.70 -7.11
N ALA A 86 -12.23 1.55 -6.24
CA ALA A 86 -12.32 2.99 -6.45
C ALA A 86 -10.92 3.63 -6.51
N GLU A 87 -10.03 3.27 -5.59
CA GLU A 87 -8.63 3.71 -5.56
C GLU A 87 -7.88 3.27 -6.81
N HIS A 88 -8.03 2.00 -7.21
CA HIS A 88 -7.42 1.48 -8.43
C HIS A 88 -7.95 2.19 -9.69
N HIS A 89 -9.26 2.44 -9.75
CA HIS A 89 -9.88 3.19 -10.84
C HIS A 89 -9.35 4.63 -10.89
N ALA A 90 -9.27 5.32 -9.75
CA ALA A 90 -8.73 6.68 -9.67
C ALA A 90 -7.28 6.75 -10.16
N TYR A 91 -6.44 5.80 -9.73
CA TYR A 91 -5.06 5.66 -10.22
C TYR A 91 -5.02 5.47 -11.73
N TRP A 92 -5.87 4.60 -12.30
CA TRP A 92 -5.89 4.34 -13.73
C TRP A 92 -6.33 5.56 -14.55
N VAL A 93 -7.34 6.28 -14.07
CA VAL A 93 -7.82 7.52 -14.70
C VAL A 93 -6.71 8.57 -14.71
N ASP A 94 -6.03 8.77 -13.59
CA ASP A 94 -4.91 9.72 -13.49
C ASP A 94 -3.78 9.35 -14.47
N ARG A 95 -3.43 8.06 -14.53
CA ARG A 95 -2.41 7.55 -15.47
C ARG A 95 -2.78 7.82 -16.94
N VAL A 96 -4.03 7.56 -17.34
CA VAL A 96 -4.50 7.82 -18.71
C VAL A 96 -4.49 9.31 -19.02
N ASN A 97 -4.95 10.15 -18.09
CA ASN A 97 -4.92 11.59 -18.26
C ASN A 97 -3.48 12.10 -18.40
N GLY A 98 -2.54 11.58 -17.62
CA GLY A 98 -1.12 11.88 -17.73
C GLY A 98 -0.56 11.54 -19.11
N LEU A 99 -0.87 10.34 -19.63
CA LEU A 99 -0.45 9.94 -20.98
C LEU A 99 -1.06 10.83 -22.07
N ARG A 100 -2.32 11.22 -21.94
CA ARG A 100 -2.99 12.14 -22.87
C ARG A 100 -2.29 13.50 -22.88
N LEU A 101 -2.01 14.07 -21.71
CA LEU A 101 -1.33 15.36 -21.59
C LEU A 101 0.08 15.32 -22.19
N MET A 102 0.81 14.21 -22.02
CA MET A 102 2.14 14.03 -22.64
C MET A 102 2.04 14.05 -24.17
N ARG A 103 1.05 13.35 -24.74
CA ARG A 103 0.82 13.36 -26.19
C ARG A 103 0.46 14.74 -26.71
N GLU A 104 -0.47 15.44 -26.06
CA GLU A 104 -0.84 16.82 -26.42
C GLU A 104 0.38 17.77 -26.36
N ALA A 105 1.26 17.58 -25.37
CA ALA A 105 2.50 18.35 -25.25
C ALA A 105 3.52 18.02 -26.35
N GLU A 106 3.56 16.78 -26.85
CA GLU A 106 4.37 16.41 -28.02
C GLU A 106 3.82 17.01 -29.31
N GLU A 107 2.51 16.93 -29.53
CA GLU A 107 1.82 17.53 -30.68
C GLU A 107 1.98 19.07 -30.70
N ALA A 108 1.94 19.72 -29.54
CA ALA A 108 2.21 21.15 -29.42
C ALA A 108 3.65 21.54 -29.82
N LYS A 109 4.63 20.64 -29.64
CA LYS A 109 6.02 20.88 -30.05
C LYS A 109 6.22 20.70 -31.56
N THR A 110 5.39 19.91 -32.23
CA THR A 110 5.51 19.62 -33.67
C THR A 110 4.74 20.60 -34.55
N LEU A 111 3.84 21.40 -33.98
CA LEU A 111 3.21 22.54 -34.66
C LEU A 111 4.25 23.62 -34.97
N LYS A 112 4.84 23.53 -36.17
CA LYS A 112 5.70 24.56 -36.76
C LYS A 112 4.93 25.89 -36.80
N PRO A 113 5.46 27.01 -36.28
CA PRO A 113 4.75 28.28 -36.33
C PRO A 113 4.42 28.63 -37.77
N ALA A 114 3.19 29.10 -38.01
CA ALA A 114 2.75 29.55 -39.33
C ALA A 114 3.80 30.52 -39.90
N PRO A 115 4.24 30.35 -41.16
CA PRO A 115 5.21 31.26 -41.75
C PRO A 115 4.66 32.69 -41.63
N ALA A 116 5.51 33.60 -41.14
CA ALA A 116 5.14 35.00 -40.99
C ALA A 116 4.52 35.50 -42.32
N PRO A 117 3.48 36.34 -42.28
CA PRO A 117 2.89 36.90 -43.50
C PRO A 117 4.02 37.60 -44.26
N VAL A 118 4.35 37.05 -45.43
CA VAL A 118 5.36 37.63 -46.31
C VAL A 118 4.89 39.05 -46.61
N PRO A 119 5.68 40.11 -46.34
CA PRO A 119 5.28 41.46 -46.68
C PRO A 119 5.04 41.48 -48.20
N ALA A 120 3.85 41.94 -48.59
CA ALA A 120 3.48 42.06 -50.00
C ALA A 120 4.50 42.97 -50.70
N LEU A 121 5.38 42.35 -51.49
CA LEU A 121 6.25 43.07 -52.41
C LEU A 121 5.34 43.81 -53.39
N ALA A 122 5.52 45.14 -53.46
CA ALA A 122 4.85 45.98 -54.42
C ALA A 122 5.03 45.41 -55.84
N PRO A 123 4.01 45.49 -56.71
CA PRO A 123 4.09 44.88 -58.04
C PRO A 123 5.27 45.46 -58.82
N PRO A 124 6.08 44.63 -59.49
CA PRO A 124 7.12 45.12 -60.37
C PRO A 124 6.50 45.90 -61.52
N VAL A 125 7.06 47.07 -61.79
CA VAL A 125 6.78 47.84 -63.01
C VAL A 125 7.18 46.96 -64.20
N TYR A 126 6.20 46.59 -65.01
CA TYR A 126 6.37 45.86 -66.27
C TYR A 126 7.37 46.61 -67.17
N SER A 127 8.56 46.03 -67.37
CA SER A 127 9.34 46.30 -68.58
C SER A 127 9.08 45.17 -69.56
N ASP A 128 8.32 45.54 -70.59
CA ASP A 128 8.03 44.84 -71.83
C ASP A 128 9.28 44.23 -72.46
N TRP A 129 9.42 42.91 -72.32
CA TRP A 129 10.29 42.05 -73.13
C TRP A 129 9.63 40.68 -73.27
N THR A 130 8.50 40.64 -73.99
CA THR A 130 8.05 39.39 -74.61
C THR A 130 8.84 39.20 -75.89
N GLN A 131 9.94 38.46 -75.81
CA GLN A 131 10.58 37.94 -77.00
C GLN A 131 11.16 36.55 -76.72
N ASP A 132 10.51 35.58 -77.34
CA ASP A 132 11.00 34.27 -77.78
C ASP A 132 11.47 33.27 -76.71
N PHE A 133 10.54 32.41 -76.28
CA PHE A 133 10.89 31.00 -76.09
C PHE A 133 9.66 30.09 -76.31
N GLU A 134 9.43 29.75 -77.58
CA GLU A 134 8.71 28.55 -77.95
C GLU A 134 9.53 27.31 -77.54
N GLY A 135 8.86 26.29 -76.99
CA GLY A 135 9.30 24.91 -77.23
C GLY A 135 9.16 23.93 -76.08
N TYR A 136 8.28 22.94 -76.32
CA TYR A 136 8.28 21.55 -75.81
C TYR A 136 8.01 21.35 -74.31
N GLY A 137 7.16 20.43 -73.85
CA GLY A 137 6.53 19.25 -74.45
C GLY A 137 6.46 18.14 -73.38
N ASP A 138 5.39 17.34 -73.41
CA ASP A 138 5.11 16.05 -72.73
C ASP A 138 5.43 15.89 -71.23
N GLU A 139 4.45 15.59 -70.38
CA GLU A 139 3.89 14.23 -70.15
C GLU A 139 4.97 13.22 -69.75
N ASP A 140 4.99 12.88 -68.47
CA ASP A 140 5.37 11.55 -67.99
C ASP A 140 4.60 11.26 -66.68
N ASP A 141 3.77 10.22 -66.78
CA ASP A 141 3.23 9.40 -65.72
C ASP A 141 4.36 8.78 -64.87
N ASP A 142 4.09 8.46 -63.59
CA ASP A 142 4.22 7.09 -63.08
C ASP A 142 4.12 6.95 -61.55
N LEU A 143 3.36 5.92 -61.18
CA LEU A 143 3.52 5.03 -60.02
C LEU A 143 3.38 5.58 -58.59
N ILE A 144 2.23 5.31 -57.98
CA ILE A 144 2.18 4.79 -56.60
C ILE A 144 1.22 3.61 -56.56
N ASP A 145 1.78 2.41 -56.78
CA ASP A 145 1.12 1.14 -56.53
C ASP A 145 1.40 0.68 -55.08
N ASP A 146 0.31 0.37 -54.39
CA ASP A 146 0.09 -0.79 -53.54
C ASP A 146 1.19 -1.30 -52.59
N LEU A 147 1.03 -1.05 -51.28
CA LEU A 147 1.46 -1.97 -50.23
C LEU A 147 0.49 -1.89 -49.03
N SER A 148 -0.59 -2.65 -49.12
CA SER A 148 -1.35 -3.12 -47.96
C SER A 148 -0.56 -4.23 -47.23
N ASP A 149 0.03 -3.93 -46.09
CA ASP A 149 0.57 -4.96 -45.18
C ASP A 149 -0.46 -5.31 -44.10
N GLU A 150 -0.91 -6.56 -44.20
CA GLU A 150 -1.92 -7.22 -43.41
C GLU A 150 -1.42 -7.52 -41.99
N VAL A 151 -2.09 -6.93 -41.00
CA VAL A 151 -1.86 -7.16 -39.57
C VAL A 151 -2.30 -8.58 -39.20
N THR A 152 -1.34 -9.47 -38.94
CA THR A 152 -1.61 -10.73 -38.21
C THR A 152 -0.84 -10.72 -36.89
N ALA A 153 -1.53 -10.36 -35.81
CA ALA A 153 -1.01 -10.51 -34.46
C ALA A 153 -1.00 -11.99 -34.05
N PRO A 154 0.13 -12.56 -33.58
CA PRO A 154 0.16 -13.93 -33.09
C PRO A 154 -0.58 -14.05 -31.75
N ALA A 155 -1.38 -15.11 -31.62
CA ALA A 155 -2.17 -15.44 -30.44
C ALA A 155 -1.30 -15.57 -29.16
N PRO A 156 -1.81 -15.17 -27.98
CA PRO A 156 -1.07 -15.29 -26.72
C PRO A 156 -0.92 -16.76 -26.31
N LYS A 157 0.33 -17.17 -26.06
CA LYS A 157 0.66 -18.48 -25.47
C LYS A 157 0.10 -18.55 -24.04
N PRO A 158 -0.47 -19.69 -23.61
CA PRO A 158 -0.90 -19.87 -22.23
C PRO A 158 0.32 -19.92 -21.29
N GLU A 159 0.31 -19.08 -20.26
CA GLU A 159 1.32 -19.06 -19.20
C GLU A 159 1.25 -20.33 -18.32
N PRO A 160 2.39 -20.90 -17.89
CA PRO A 160 2.40 -21.99 -16.93
C PRO A 160 1.99 -21.51 -15.53
N PRO A 161 1.39 -22.37 -14.68
CA PRO A 161 0.98 -21.98 -13.34
C PRO A 161 2.19 -21.58 -12.50
N LEU A 162 2.12 -20.39 -11.91
CA LEU A 162 3.11 -19.86 -10.98
C LEU A 162 3.35 -20.86 -9.84
N ALA A 163 4.54 -21.45 -9.82
CA ALA A 163 5.06 -22.13 -8.65
C ALA A 163 5.06 -21.14 -7.49
N ARG A 164 4.50 -21.56 -6.35
CA ARG A 164 4.54 -20.80 -5.10
C ARG A 164 5.99 -20.47 -4.76
N VAL A 165 6.37 -19.22 -4.96
CA VAL A 165 7.59 -18.66 -4.38
C VAL A 165 7.33 -18.59 -2.89
N ILE A 166 7.93 -19.52 -2.16
CA ILE A 166 8.05 -19.43 -0.71
C ILE A 166 8.98 -18.25 -0.46
N ASP A 167 8.39 -17.14 -0.03
CA ASP A 167 9.08 -15.93 0.36
C ASP A 167 9.97 -16.24 1.57
N THR A 168 11.21 -16.63 1.28
CA THR A 168 12.23 -16.94 2.27
C THR A 168 13.38 -15.99 2.00
N GLN A 169 13.23 -14.73 2.40
CA GLN A 169 14.33 -13.85 2.83
C GLN A 169 13.79 -12.48 3.24
N ASP A 170 13.36 -12.37 4.50
CA ASP A 170 13.43 -11.10 5.22
C ASP A 170 14.77 -11.08 5.98
N PRO A 171 15.79 -10.33 5.50
CA PRO A 171 17.10 -10.25 6.14
C PRO A 171 17.08 -9.48 7.47
N LEU A 172 15.94 -8.95 7.91
CA LEU A 172 15.79 -8.25 9.20
C LEU A 172 15.06 -9.08 10.27
N ARG A 173 14.62 -10.30 9.93
CA ARG A 173 14.04 -11.21 10.92
C ARG A 173 15.15 -11.88 11.73
N ALA A 174 15.52 -11.25 12.84
CA ALA A 174 16.41 -11.84 13.83
C ALA A 174 15.94 -13.28 14.18
N PRO A 175 16.86 -14.27 14.24
CA PRO A 175 16.48 -15.62 14.61
C PRO A 175 15.84 -15.59 15.99
N VAL A 176 14.64 -16.18 16.10
CA VAL A 176 13.97 -16.40 17.38
C VAL A 176 14.86 -17.32 18.19
N GLN A 177 15.70 -16.74 19.05
CA GLN A 177 16.42 -17.49 20.06
C GLN A 177 15.37 -18.02 21.04
N TYR A 178 15.05 -19.31 20.90
CA TYR A 178 14.27 -20.02 21.89
C TYR A 178 15.01 -19.91 23.23
N TRP A 179 14.39 -19.23 24.19
CA TRP A 179 14.87 -19.17 25.55
C TRP A 179 14.98 -20.60 26.09
N ARG A 180 16.21 -21.06 26.33
CA ARG A 180 16.50 -22.33 26.99
C ARG A 180 16.39 -22.10 28.50
N PRO A 181 15.46 -22.75 29.21
CA PRO A 181 15.41 -22.65 30.66
C PRO A 181 16.73 -23.16 31.25
N PRO A 182 17.26 -22.54 32.32
CA PRO A 182 18.40 -23.09 33.03
C PRO A 182 18.05 -24.46 33.61
N GLU A 183 18.94 -25.43 33.42
CA GLU A 183 18.82 -26.76 34.00
C GLU A 183 18.74 -26.63 35.53
N ARG A 184 17.73 -27.27 36.13
CA ARG A 184 17.55 -27.25 37.58
C ARG A 184 18.79 -27.88 38.23
N PRO A 185 19.38 -27.25 39.27
CA PRO A 185 20.42 -27.91 40.04
C PRO A 185 19.84 -29.17 40.69
N ASP A 186 20.53 -30.28 40.47
CA ASP A 186 20.26 -31.56 41.10
C ASP A 186 20.56 -31.42 42.59
N TYR A 187 19.51 -31.21 43.39
CA TYR A 187 19.61 -31.35 44.84
C TYR A 187 19.57 -32.84 45.16
N GLY A 188 20.71 -33.50 44.94
CA GLY A 188 20.98 -34.83 45.47
C GLY A 188 20.84 -34.80 46.99
N GLY A 189 19.79 -35.45 47.49
CA GLY A 189 19.59 -35.69 48.91
C GLY A 189 20.61 -36.69 49.43
N GLY A 190 21.39 -36.25 50.41
CA GLY A 190 22.09 -37.10 51.38
C GLY A 190 21.43 -36.97 52.74
#